data_AF-A0A7X9KJ91-F1
#
_entry.id   AF-A0A7X9KJ91-F1
#
_cell.length_a   1.000
_cell.length_b   1.000
_cell.length_c   1.000
_cell.angle_alpha   90.00
_cell.angle_beta   90.00
_cell.angle_gamma   90.00
#
_symmetry.space_group_name_H-M   'P 1'
#
loop_
_entity.id
_entity.type
_entity.pdbx_description
1 polymer ?
#
loop_
_entity_poly.entity_id
_entity_poly.type
_entity_poly.pdbx_seq_one_letter_code
_entity_poly.pdbx_strand_id
1 'polypeptide(L)'
;MPTVTFLYVALAAVLVFVIAAVVVGREAHRLDAVAPRSVYIPQEALEFVAEYLPPESQARLTPDELEQLLLAHMRWLHAKGLQPTNVIDRRQDILGLVVIADDTVTAYLLGAAESQGVEILDDVDVVNVVDAPLAYFAAIGAVGPPAPLAELSAPSEPPSAADG
;
A
#
# COMPACT_ATOMS: atom_id res chain seq x y z
N MET A 1 43.38 23.36 -40.29
CA MET A 1 42.42 22.29 -40.65
C MET A 1 42.12 21.29 -39.53
N PRO A 2 43.08 20.77 -38.73
CA PRO A 2 42.74 19.77 -37.70
C PRO A 2 41.97 20.35 -36.50
N THR A 3 42.33 21.53 -36.00
CA THR A 3 41.71 22.13 -34.79
C THR A 3 40.23 22.40 -34.93
N VAL A 4 39.81 22.92 -36.09
CA VAL A 4 38.40 23.23 -36.37
C VAL A 4 37.57 21.93 -36.43
N THR A 5 38.10 20.87 -37.04
CA THR A 5 37.47 19.55 -37.05
C THR A 5 37.31 18.98 -35.64
N PHE A 6 38.35 19.08 -34.79
CA PHE A 6 38.26 18.63 -33.39
C PHE A 6 37.22 19.42 -32.58
N LEU A 7 37.08 20.72 -32.82
CA LEU A 7 36.03 21.52 -32.19
C LEU A 7 34.63 21.06 -32.60
N TYR A 8 34.40 20.77 -33.88
CA TYR A 8 33.11 20.25 -34.34
C TYR A 8 32.82 18.85 -33.80
N VAL A 9 33.82 17.98 -33.72
CA VAL A 9 33.67 16.64 -33.12
C VAL A 9 33.34 16.75 -31.63
N ALA A 10 34.05 17.62 -30.90
CA ALA A 10 33.78 17.86 -29.49
C ALA A 10 32.36 18.43 -29.27
N LEU A 11 31.97 19.41 -30.08
CA LEU A 11 30.63 19.99 -30.03
C LEU A 11 29.54 18.97 -30.31
N ALA A 12 29.72 18.13 -31.35
CA ALA A 12 28.78 17.06 -31.68
C ALA A 12 28.68 16.03 -30.55
N ALA A 13 29.81 15.62 -29.96
CA ALA A 13 29.83 14.69 -28.84
C ALA A 13 29.09 15.25 -27.62
N VAL A 14 29.32 16.52 -27.27
CA VAL A 14 28.61 17.20 -26.18
C VAL A 14 27.11 17.28 -26.47
N LEU A 15 26.73 17.65 -27.69
CA LEU A 15 25.32 17.79 -28.06
C LEU A 15 24.57 16.44 -28.01
N VAL A 16 25.20 15.37 -28.51
CA VAL A 16 24.65 14.01 -28.40
C VAL A 16 24.53 13.57 -26.94
N PHE A 17 25.56 13.82 -26.13
CA PHE A 17 25.53 13.50 -24.71
C PHE A 17 24.39 14.22 -23.96
N VAL A 18 24.21 15.52 -24.22
CA VAL A 18 23.13 16.31 -23.61
C VAL A 18 21.76 15.78 -24.02
N ILE A 19 21.54 15.49 -25.31
CA ILE A 19 20.28 14.91 -25.79
C ILE A 19 20.01 13.56 -25.13
N ALA A 20 21.03 12.69 -25.07
CA ALA A 20 20.91 11.38 -24.42
C ALA A 20 20.59 11.53 -22.92
N ALA A 21 21.31 12.40 -22.20
CA ALA A 21 21.08 12.65 -20.78
C ALA A 21 19.68 13.19 -20.50
N VAL A 22 19.15 14.08 -21.34
CA VAL A 22 17.78 14.61 -21.19
C VAL A 22 16.73 13.54 -21.46
N VAL A 23 16.90 12.74 -22.53
CA VAL A 23 15.92 11.69 -22.88
C VAL A 23 15.90 10.58 -21.83
N VAL A 24 17.08 10.08 -21.44
CA VAL A 24 17.22 9.05 -20.40
C VAL A 24 16.79 9.60 -19.05
N GLY A 25 17.21 10.81 -18.69
CA GLY A 25 16.81 11.45 -17.44
C GLY A 25 15.29 11.63 -17.36
N ARG A 26 14.65 12.10 -18.43
CA ARG A 26 13.19 12.26 -18.47
C ARG A 26 12.46 10.92 -18.34
N GLU A 27 12.98 9.86 -18.95
CA GLU A 27 12.37 8.54 -18.92
C GLU A 27 12.60 7.82 -17.58
N ALA A 28 13.82 7.92 -17.03
CA ALA A 28 14.14 7.45 -15.69
C ALA A 28 13.25 8.14 -14.64
N HIS A 29 13.14 9.48 -14.70
CA HIS A 29 12.29 10.22 -13.78
C HIS A 29 10.79 9.90 -13.93
N ARG A 30 10.36 9.46 -15.13
CA ARG A 30 8.99 8.97 -15.39
C ARG A 30 8.76 7.59 -14.78
N LEU A 31 9.74 6.70 -14.89
CA LEU A 31 9.67 5.34 -14.33
C LEU A 31 9.85 5.34 -12.82
N ASP A 32 10.71 6.21 -12.27
CA ASP A 32 10.83 6.42 -10.82
C ASP A 32 9.53 6.97 -10.21
N ALA A 33 8.71 7.66 -11.02
CA ALA A 33 7.38 8.11 -10.60
C ALA A 33 6.30 7.00 -10.69
N VAL A 34 6.63 5.81 -11.21
CA VAL A 34 5.77 4.63 -11.20
C VAL A 34 6.26 3.74 -10.06
N ALA A 35 5.72 3.96 -8.86
CA ALA A 35 5.95 3.06 -7.74
C ALA A 35 5.60 1.61 -8.14
N PRO A 36 6.35 0.60 -7.66
CA PRO A 36 6.02 -0.80 -7.88
C PRO A 36 4.55 -1.06 -7.56
N ARG A 37 3.87 -1.79 -8.46
CA ARG A 37 2.45 -2.09 -8.37
C ARG A 37 2.16 -2.86 -7.07
N SER A 38 1.58 -2.23 -6.06
CA SER A 38 1.17 -2.91 -4.83
C SER A 38 -0.15 -3.65 -5.08
N VAL A 39 -0.08 -4.87 -5.61
CA VAL A 39 -1.28 -5.72 -5.79
C VAL A 39 -1.49 -6.54 -4.53
N TYR A 40 -2.68 -6.46 -3.96
CA TYR A 40 -3.07 -7.37 -2.90
C TYR A 40 -3.36 -8.76 -3.50
N ILE A 41 -2.58 -9.76 -3.12
CA ILE A 41 -2.80 -11.16 -3.50
C ILE A 41 -3.27 -11.90 -2.24
N PRO A 42 -4.54 -12.37 -2.17
CA PRO A 42 -5.09 -12.89 -0.92
C PRO A 42 -4.29 -14.06 -0.32
N GLN A 43 -3.76 -14.93 -1.18
CA GLN A 43 -3.01 -16.12 -0.78
C GLN A 43 -1.61 -15.77 -0.26
N GLU A 44 -0.95 -14.77 -0.88
CA GLU A 44 0.33 -14.25 -0.39
C GLU A 44 0.13 -13.51 0.94
N ALA A 45 -0.96 -12.73 1.07
CA ALA A 45 -1.32 -12.07 2.31
C ALA A 45 -1.57 -13.08 3.44
N LEU A 46 -2.27 -14.18 3.15
CA LEU A 46 -2.50 -15.26 4.10
C LEU A 46 -1.18 -15.89 4.57
N GLU A 47 -0.30 -16.27 3.64
CA GLU A 47 1.00 -16.87 3.96
C GLU A 47 1.88 -15.90 4.77
N PHE A 48 1.92 -14.63 4.36
CA PHE A 48 2.67 -13.58 5.06
C PHE A 48 2.15 -13.38 6.48
N VAL A 49 0.85 -13.19 6.64
CA VAL A 49 0.24 -12.92 7.95
C VAL A 49 0.37 -14.14 8.86
N ALA A 50 0.23 -15.36 8.33
CA ALA A 50 0.42 -16.59 9.10
C ALA A 50 1.85 -16.70 9.65
N GLU A 51 2.88 -16.35 8.87
CA GLU A 51 4.28 -16.39 9.30
C GLU A 51 4.62 -15.31 10.33
N TYR A 52 4.02 -14.12 10.19
CA TYR A 52 4.30 -12.97 11.06
C TYR A 52 3.43 -12.91 12.32
N LEU A 53 2.39 -13.74 12.42
CA LEU A 53 1.54 -13.80 13.61
C LEU A 53 2.36 -14.30 14.82
N PRO A 54 2.12 -13.79 16.05
CA PRO A 54 2.74 -14.35 17.24
C PRO A 54 2.39 -15.84 17.41
N PRO A 55 3.32 -16.68 17.92
CA PRO A 55 3.10 -18.13 18.03
C PRO A 55 1.84 -18.52 18.83
N GLU A 56 1.47 -17.69 19.80
CA GLU A 56 0.26 -17.88 20.59
C GLU A 56 -1.01 -17.77 19.74
N SER A 57 -1.07 -16.78 18.84
CA SER A 57 -2.18 -16.57 17.92
C SER A 57 -2.16 -17.63 16.79
N GLN A 58 -0.98 -18.03 16.29
CA GLN A 58 -0.86 -19.10 15.26
C GLN A 58 -1.41 -20.44 15.75
N ALA A 59 -1.23 -20.75 17.03
CA ALA A 59 -1.71 -22.00 17.62
C ALA A 59 -3.23 -22.06 17.79
N ARG A 60 -3.91 -20.90 17.75
CA ARG A 60 -5.35 -20.76 18.00
C ARG A 60 -6.16 -20.55 16.73
N LEU A 61 -5.61 -19.88 15.73
CA LEU A 61 -6.28 -19.58 14.47
C LEU A 61 -5.98 -20.65 13.42
N THR A 62 -7.04 -21.21 12.83
CA THR A 62 -6.89 -22.04 11.64
C THR A 62 -6.62 -21.19 10.40
N PRO A 63 -5.97 -21.74 9.36
CA PRO A 63 -5.76 -21.01 8.10
C PRO A 63 -7.05 -20.49 7.47
N ASP A 64 -8.14 -21.27 7.54
CA ASP A 64 -9.44 -20.90 6.98
C ASP A 64 -10.10 -19.74 7.74
N GLU A 65 -9.93 -19.68 9.07
CA GLU A 65 -10.40 -18.56 9.89
C GLU A 65 -9.60 -17.29 9.61
N LEU A 66 -8.29 -17.42 9.46
CA LEU A 66 -7.42 -16.30 9.10
C LEU A 66 -7.79 -15.74 7.72
N GLU A 67 -8.02 -16.61 6.72
CA GLU A 67 -8.48 -16.17 5.39
C GLU A 67 -9.80 -15.40 5.47
N GLN A 68 -10.76 -15.88 6.27
CA GLN A 68 -12.04 -15.20 6.48
C GLN A 68 -11.90 -13.82 7.11
N LEU A 69 -11.01 -13.68 8.09
CA LEU A 69 -10.70 -12.41 8.74
C LEU A 69 -10.04 -11.42 7.77
N LEU A 70 -9.08 -11.88 6.94
CA LEU A 70 -8.47 -11.06 5.89
C LEU A 70 -9.50 -10.60 4.85
N LEU A 71 -10.40 -11.48 4.43
CA LEU A 71 -11.50 -11.12 3.53
C LEU A 71 -12.47 -10.12 4.18
N ALA A 72 -12.76 -10.27 5.47
CA ALA A 72 -13.59 -9.32 6.22
C ALA A 72 -12.95 -7.93 6.26
N HIS A 73 -11.63 -7.85 6.48
CA HIS A 73 -10.88 -6.60 6.42
C HIS A 73 -10.97 -5.96 5.03
N MET A 74 -10.78 -6.74 3.95
CA MET A 74 -10.94 -6.23 2.59
C MET A 74 -12.36 -5.70 2.31
N ARG A 75 -13.40 -6.38 2.78
CA ARG A 75 -14.78 -5.88 2.66
C ARG A 75 -14.99 -4.57 3.42
N TRP A 76 -14.39 -4.42 4.60
CA TRP A 76 -14.45 -3.17 5.35
C TRP A 76 -13.73 -2.03 4.62
N LEU A 77 -12.53 -2.29 4.11
CA LEU A 77 -11.74 -1.32 3.35
C LEU A 77 -12.49 -0.87 2.09
N HIS A 78 -13.15 -1.81 1.42
CA HIS A 78 -14.05 -1.52 0.30
C HIS A 78 -15.25 -0.66 0.72
N ALA A 79 -15.93 -1.00 1.83
CA ALA A 79 -17.08 -0.24 2.34
C ALA A 79 -16.72 1.19 2.76
N LYS A 80 -15.47 1.42 3.16
CA LYS A 80 -14.92 2.75 3.46
C LYS A 80 -14.44 3.51 2.21
N GLY A 81 -14.52 2.92 1.02
CA GLY A 81 -14.09 3.53 -0.23
C GLY A 81 -12.56 3.60 -0.39
N LEU A 82 -11.83 2.80 0.39
CA LEU A 82 -10.36 2.84 0.46
C LEU A 82 -9.71 1.84 -0.50
N GLN A 83 -10.51 1.01 -1.17
CA GLN A 83 -10.03 0.14 -2.22
C GLN A 83 -10.19 0.82 -3.59
N PRO A 84 -9.12 0.86 -4.40
CA PRO A 84 -9.24 1.31 -5.78
C PRO A 84 -10.23 0.41 -6.54
N THR A 85 -11.23 1.02 -7.19
CA THR A 85 -12.22 0.27 -7.97
C THR A 85 -11.61 -0.37 -9.23
N ASN A 86 -10.50 0.18 -9.75
CA ASN A 86 -9.81 -0.32 -10.92
C ASN A 86 -8.29 -0.29 -10.71
N VAL A 87 -7.61 -1.29 -11.28
CA VAL A 87 -6.15 -1.28 -11.47
C VAL A 87 -5.85 -0.37 -12.67
N ILE A 88 -5.81 0.93 -12.41
CA ILE A 88 -5.40 1.92 -13.40
C ILE A 88 -3.93 2.26 -13.18
N ASP A 89 -3.13 2.22 -14.25
CA ASP A 89 -1.76 2.73 -14.24
C ASP A 89 -1.82 4.26 -14.10
N ARG A 90 -1.99 4.75 -12.87
CA ARG A 90 -2.00 6.18 -12.53
C ARG A 90 -0.68 6.52 -11.87
N ARG A 91 -0.12 7.68 -12.21
CA ARG A 91 0.93 8.31 -11.38
C ARG A 91 0.37 8.39 -9.96
N GLN A 92 1.16 8.01 -8.95
CA GLN A 92 0.75 8.18 -7.56
C GLN A 92 0.36 9.65 -7.34
N ASP A 93 -0.92 9.87 -7.06
CA ASP A 93 -1.48 11.19 -6.82
C ASP A 93 -2.18 11.11 -5.46
N ILE A 94 -1.43 11.38 -4.40
CA ILE A 94 -1.96 11.45 -3.04
C ILE A 94 -2.67 12.79 -2.92
N LEU A 95 -3.92 12.85 -3.39
CA LEU A 95 -4.74 14.06 -3.38
C LEU A 95 -5.22 14.43 -1.95
N GLY A 96 -5.16 13.48 -1.01
CA GLY A 96 -5.48 13.69 0.40
C GLY A 96 -4.91 12.59 1.29
N LEU A 97 -4.49 12.96 2.50
CA LEU A 97 -4.07 12.01 3.52
C LEU A 97 -5.32 11.44 4.19
N VAL A 98 -5.48 10.11 4.17
CA VAL A 98 -6.54 9.42 4.91
C VAL A 98 -5.90 8.69 6.08
N VAL A 99 -6.22 9.12 7.30
CA VAL A 99 -5.80 8.47 8.54
C VAL A 99 -7.00 7.75 9.14
N ILE A 100 -6.80 6.50 9.54
CA ILE A 100 -7.83 5.68 10.16
C ILE A 100 -7.31 5.22 11.51
N ALA A 101 -8.17 5.26 12.51
CA ALA A 101 -7.88 4.71 13.82
C ALA A 101 -8.18 3.21 13.84
N ASP A 102 -7.25 2.44 14.39
CA ASP A 102 -7.29 0.97 14.41
C ASP A 102 -8.48 0.43 15.21
N ASP A 103 -8.99 1.19 16.19
CA ASP A 103 -10.15 0.84 17.01
C ASP A 103 -11.42 0.56 16.19
N THR A 104 -11.64 1.31 15.11
CA THR A 104 -12.82 1.14 14.26
C THR A 104 -12.79 -0.13 13.42
N VAL A 105 -11.61 -0.58 13.00
CA VAL A 105 -11.46 -1.83 12.25
C VAL A 105 -11.51 -3.03 13.18
N THR A 106 -10.91 -2.94 14.38
CA THR A 106 -11.01 -3.95 15.44
C THR A 106 -12.46 -4.27 15.77
N ALA A 107 -13.29 -3.24 16.04
CA ALA A 107 -14.69 -3.43 16.37
C ALA A 107 -15.50 -4.08 15.23
N TYR A 108 -15.20 -3.73 13.98
CA TYR A 108 -15.87 -4.33 12.81
C TYR A 108 -15.48 -5.80 12.64
N LEU A 109 -14.19 -6.12 12.75
CA LEU A 109 -13.71 -7.49 12.58
C LEU A 109 -14.23 -8.42 13.67
N LEU A 110 -14.36 -7.93 14.90
CA LEU A 110 -14.98 -8.69 15.99
C LEU A 110 -16.42 -9.10 15.64
N GLY A 111 -17.24 -8.15 15.17
CA GLY A 111 -18.60 -8.46 14.72
C GLY A 111 -18.67 -9.35 13.48
N ALA A 112 -17.72 -9.20 12.55
CA ALA A 112 -17.64 -10.05 11.37
C ALA A 112 -17.28 -11.50 11.73
N ALA A 113 -16.35 -11.70 12.66
CA ALA A 113 -15.92 -13.00 13.13
C ALA A 113 -17.04 -13.76 13.85
N GLU A 114 -17.78 -13.08 14.73
CA GLU A 114 -18.98 -13.64 15.37
C GLU A 114 -19.99 -14.12 14.34
N SER A 115 -20.24 -13.33 13.29
CA SER A 115 -21.18 -13.68 12.22
C SER A 115 -20.76 -14.87 11.37
N GLN A 116 -19.45 -15.17 11.33
CA GLN A 116 -18.86 -16.26 10.55
C GLN A 116 -18.58 -17.50 11.40
N GLY A 117 -18.88 -17.45 12.71
CA GLY A 117 -18.61 -18.55 13.63
C GLY A 117 -17.12 -18.76 13.92
N VAL A 118 -16.30 -17.73 13.69
CA VAL A 118 -14.89 -17.72 14.08
C VAL A 118 -14.85 -17.41 15.57
N GLU A 119 -14.41 -18.36 16.38
CA GLU A 119 -14.27 -18.16 17.82
C GLU A 119 -13.01 -17.32 18.06
N ILE A 120 -13.18 -15.99 18.16
CA ILE A 120 -12.08 -15.11 18.58
C ILE A 120 -11.92 -15.29 20.09
N LEU A 121 -10.88 -16.03 20.48
CA LEU A 121 -10.70 -16.48 21.87
C LEU A 121 -10.14 -15.41 22.82
N ASP A 122 -9.57 -14.29 22.33
CA ASP A 122 -9.07 -13.19 23.18
C ASP A 122 -8.96 -11.84 22.41
N ASP A 123 -9.19 -10.71 23.09
CA ASP A 123 -9.13 -9.34 22.53
C ASP A 123 -7.73 -9.04 21.95
N VAL A 124 -6.69 -9.69 22.49
CA VAL A 124 -5.29 -9.55 22.06
C VAL A 124 -5.06 -10.14 20.66
N ASP A 125 -5.78 -11.20 20.29
CA ASP A 125 -5.64 -11.82 18.96
C ASP A 125 -6.22 -10.93 17.86
N VAL A 126 -7.26 -10.14 18.16
CA VAL A 126 -7.84 -9.18 17.19
C VAL A 126 -6.84 -8.10 16.83
N VAL A 127 -6.12 -7.57 17.83
CA VAL A 127 -5.11 -6.52 17.59
C VAL A 127 -3.99 -7.06 16.70
N ASN A 128 -3.48 -8.26 17.00
CA ASN A 128 -2.44 -8.89 16.17
C ASN A 128 -2.91 -9.18 14.74
N VAL A 129 -4.19 -9.57 14.58
CA VAL A 129 -4.82 -9.82 13.27
C VAL A 129 -5.17 -8.53 12.51
N VAL A 130 -5.30 -7.38 13.19
CA VAL A 130 -5.44 -6.05 12.56
C VAL A 130 -4.08 -5.51 12.13
N ASP A 131 -3.05 -5.68 12.96
CA ASP A 131 -1.69 -5.16 12.72
C ASP A 131 -0.95 -5.94 11.63
N ALA A 132 -1.10 -7.26 11.56
CA ALA A 132 -0.37 -8.08 10.61
C ALA A 132 -0.74 -7.79 9.13
N PRO A 133 -2.01 -7.55 8.74
CA PRO A 133 -2.37 -7.06 7.41
C PRO A 133 -1.75 -5.70 7.07
N LEU A 134 -1.64 -4.79 8.05
CA LEU A 134 -0.98 -3.50 7.84
C LEU A 134 0.51 -3.68 7.54
N ALA A 135 1.16 -4.66 8.18
CA ALA A 135 2.54 -5.03 7.87
C ALA A 135 2.69 -5.57 6.44
N TYR A 136 1.74 -6.39 5.95
CA TYR A 136 1.74 -6.82 4.56
C TYR A 136 1.54 -5.65 3.59
N PHE A 137 0.61 -4.72 3.87
CA PHE A 137 0.43 -3.51 3.06
C PHE A 137 1.69 -2.65 3.01
N ALA A 138 2.39 -2.50 4.14
CA ALA A 138 3.65 -1.78 4.19
C ALA A 138 4.73 -2.49 3.35
N ALA A 139 4.80 -3.83 3.44
CA ALA A 139 5.76 -4.63 2.67
C ALA A 139 5.56 -4.52 1.15
N ILE A 140 4.32 -4.45 0.68
CA ILE A 140 4.01 -4.24 -0.75
C ILE A 140 4.01 -2.76 -1.16
N GLY A 141 4.24 -1.83 -0.22
CA GLY A 141 4.23 -0.39 -0.48
C GLY A 141 2.84 0.22 -0.71
N ALA A 142 1.78 -0.43 -0.24
CA ALA A 142 0.39 0.03 -0.36
C ALA A 142 0.03 1.13 0.66
N VAL A 143 0.78 1.27 1.75
CA VAL A 143 0.59 2.31 2.77
C VAL A 143 1.88 3.09 3.03
N GLY A 144 1.73 4.36 3.43
CA GLY A 144 2.83 5.22 3.84
C GLY A 144 3.26 5.02 5.29
N PRO A 145 4.29 5.76 5.77
CA PRO A 145 4.70 5.72 7.17
C PRO A 145 3.54 6.14 8.10
N PRO A 146 3.53 5.66 9.37
CA PRO A 146 2.49 6.02 10.32
C PRO A 146 2.39 7.52 10.51
N ALA A 147 1.15 8.03 10.56
CA ALA A 147 0.89 9.45 10.71
C ALA A 147 1.36 9.96 12.09
N PRO A 148 1.89 11.19 12.19
CA PRO A 148 2.16 11.82 13.47
C PRO A 148 0.88 11.92 14.33
N LEU A 149 1.00 11.68 15.63
CA LEU A 149 -0.12 11.74 16.59
C LEU A 149 -0.93 13.06 16.54
N ALA A 150 -0.32 14.16 16.10
CA ALA A 150 -0.99 15.44 15.93
C ALA A 150 -2.07 15.43 14.83
N GLU A 151 -1.92 14.60 13.80
CA GLU A 151 -2.85 14.49 12.67
C GLU A 151 -4.07 13.62 13.01
N LEU A 152 -3.94 12.70 13.96
CA LEU A 152 -5.04 11.88 14.52
C LEU A 152 -6.12 12.70 15.25
N SER A 153 -5.82 13.96 15.60
CA SER A 153 -6.75 14.87 16.28
C SER A 153 -7.55 15.76 15.31
N ALA A 154 -7.22 15.74 14.02
CA ALA A 154 -7.95 16.48 13.00
C ALA A 154 -9.13 15.62 12.50
N PRO A 155 -10.34 16.20 12.29
CA PRO A 155 -11.43 15.47 11.66
C PRO A 155 -10.98 15.01 10.27
N SER A 156 -10.97 13.70 10.03
CA SER A 156 -10.73 13.15 8.70
C SER A 156 -11.94 13.44 7.81
N GLU A 157 -11.78 14.38 6.89
CA GLU A 157 -12.80 14.64 5.87
C GLU A 157 -12.73 13.48 4.85
N PRO A 158 -13.82 12.72 4.64
CA PRO A 158 -13.80 11.61 3.72
C PRO A 158 -13.53 12.11 2.30
N PRO A 159 -12.82 11.33 1.45
CA PRO A 159 -12.61 11.71 0.07
C PRO A 159 -13.95 11.91 -0.63
N SER A 160 -14.15 13.11 -1.18
CA SER A 160 -15.35 13.48 -1.92
C SER A 160 -15.53 12.53 -3.09
N ALA A 161 -16.68 11.82 -3.14
CA ALA A 161 -17.05 10.87 -4.18
C ALA A 161 -17.35 11.53 -5.55
N ALA A 162 -16.82 12.74 -5.81
CA ALA A 162 -17.24 13.59 -6.93
C ALA A 162 -16.28 13.60 -8.14
N ASP A 163 -15.04 13.09 -8.02
CA ASP A 163 -14.10 13.11 -9.14
C ASP A 163 -13.91 11.70 -9.73
N GLY A 164 -14.82 11.37 -10.66
CA GLY A 164 -14.75 10.20 -11.55
C GLY A 164 -13.78 10.37 -12.71
#